data_AF-A0A9E5NEQ7-F1
#
_entry.id   AF-A0A9E5NEQ7-F1
#
_cell.length_a   1.000
_cell.length_b   1.000
_cell.length_c   1.000
_cell.angle_alpha   90.00
_cell.angle_beta   90.00
_cell.angle_gamma   90.00
#
_symmetry.space_group_name_H-M   'P 1'
#
loop_
_entity.id
_entity.type
_entity.pdbx_description
1 polymer ?
#
loop_
_entity_poly.entity_id
_entity_poly.type
_entity_poly.pdbx_seq_one_letter_code
_entity_poly.pdbx_strand_id
1 'polypeptide(L)'
;PDDYQALRDSYRFLRMAENRLRIVADLSVNTVPKAPAKLQKLARRLGYTSNGDVPPGERFLQDFAAHTSRVHAIYERVFQASGG
;
A
#
# COMPACT_ATOMS: atom_id res chain seq x y z
N PRO A 1 -2.48 22.38 0.67
CA PRO A 1 -1.74 21.84 1.85
C PRO A 1 -2.00 20.35 2.10
N ASP A 2 -3.21 19.88 1.81
CA ASP A 2 -3.62 18.48 2.04
C ASP A 2 -3.03 17.48 1.06
N ASP A 3 -2.96 17.81 -0.23
CA ASP A 3 -2.46 16.91 -1.27
C ASP A 3 -1.00 16.51 -1.07
N TYR A 4 -0.16 17.48 -0.68
CA TYR A 4 1.24 17.21 -0.38
C TYR A 4 1.39 16.20 0.75
N GLN A 5 0.63 16.36 1.85
CA GLN A 5 0.69 15.45 2.98
C GLN A 5 0.16 14.07 2.59
N ALA A 6 -0.98 14.02 1.89
CA ALA A 6 -1.57 12.80 1.35
C ALA A 6 -0.62 12.02 0.44
N LEU A 7 0.07 12.70 -0.49
CA LEU A 7 1.06 12.10 -1.39
C LEU A 7 2.30 11.66 -0.62
N ARG A 8 2.81 12.47 0.30
CA ARG A 8 3.98 12.13 1.12
C ARG A 8 3.73 10.88 1.96
N ASP A 9 2.59 10.79 2.62
CA ASP A 9 2.27 9.68 3.50
C ASP A 9 2.00 8.41 2.68
N SER A 10 1.33 8.54 1.53
CA SER A 10 1.14 7.42 0.60
C SER A 10 2.44 6.93 -0.02
N TYR A 11 3.35 7.84 -0.39
CA TYR A 11 4.67 7.48 -0.89
C TYR A 11 5.48 6.71 0.16
N ARG A 12 5.54 7.21 1.40
CA ARG A 12 6.25 6.53 2.50
C ARG A 12 5.70 5.13 2.74
N PHE A 13 4.38 4.99 2.76
CA PHE A 13 3.73 3.70 2.92
C PHE A 13 4.08 2.72 1.79
N LEU A 14 3.85 3.14 0.54
CA LEU A 14 4.06 2.29 -0.64
C LEU A 14 5.54 1.90 -0.77
N ARG A 15 6.46 2.82 -0.49
CA ARG A 15 7.90 2.54 -0.53
C ARG A 15 8.33 1.56 0.55
N MET A 16 7.78 1.66 1.76
CA MET A 16 8.00 0.69 2.82
C MET A 16 7.49 -0.70 2.43
N ALA A 17 6.27 -0.78 1.88
CA ALA A 17 5.66 -2.04 1.44
C ALA A 17 6.49 -2.70 0.32
N GLU A 18 6.89 -1.93 -0.69
CA GLU A 18 7.75 -2.36 -1.80
C GLU A 18 9.11 -2.89 -1.31
N ASN A 19 9.78 -2.15 -0.42
CA ASN A 19 11.07 -2.57 0.14
C ASN A 19 10.95 -3.88 0.90
N ARG A 20 9.89 -4.06 1.68
CA ARG A 20 9.66 -5.31 2.41
C ARG A 20 9.34 -6.46 1.47
N LEU A 21 8.53 -6.22 0.43
CA LEU A 21 8.23 -7.21 -0.60
C LEU A 21 9.51 -7.71 -1.27
N ARG A 22 10.43 -6.82 -1.67
CA ARG A 22 11.74 -7.20 -2.24
C ARG A 22 12.53 -8.12 -1.30
N ILE A 23 12.61 -7.80 -0.01
CA ILE A 23 13.31 -8.61 0.99
C ILE A 23 12.66 -9.99 1.17
N VAL A 24 11.33 -10.06 1.12
CA VAL A 24 10.59 -11.30 1.38
C VAL A 24 10.58 -12.25 0.18
N ALA A 25 10.61 -11.71 -1.04
CA ALA A 25 10.45 -12.48 -2.27
C ALA A 25 11.76 -12.83 -2.98
N ASP A 26 12.92 -12.37 -2.50
CA ASP A 26 14.27 -12.58 -3.05
C ASP A 26 14.43 -12.24 -4.56
N LEU A 27 13.42 -11.59 -5.13
CA LEU A 27 13.27 -11.24 -6.55
C LEU A 27 12.39 -9.99 -6.65
N SER A 28 12.59 -9.19 -7.70
CA SER A 28 11.85 -7.96 -7.98
C SER A 28 10.33 -8.20 -8.02
N VAL A 29 9.60 -7.87 -6.95
CA VAL A 29 8.14 -8.04 -6.87
C VAL A 29 7.45 -6.76 -7.28
N ASN A 30 6.94 -6.73 -8.50
CA ASN A 30 5.92 -5.77 -8.94
C ASN A 30 4.50 -6.19 -8.49
N THR A 31 4.33 -7.22 -7.65
CA THR A 31 3.00 -7.73 -7.27
C THR A 31 2.92 -8.17 -5.81
N VAL A 32 1.79 -7.82 -5.17
CA VAL A 32 1.43 -8.29 -3.81
C VAL A 32 1.09 -9.79 -3.87
N PRO A 33 1.57 -10.63 -2.93
CA PRO A 33 1.26 -12.06 -2.91
C PRO A 33 -0.24 -12.32 -2.77
N LYS A 34 -0.81 -13.11 -3.69
CA LYS A 34 -2.24 -13.49 -3.65
C LYS A 34 -2.56 -14.62 -2.66
N ALA A 35 -1.56 -15.43 -2.29
CA ALA A 35 -1.77 -16.54 -1.38
C ALA A 35 -2.00 -16.04 0.07
N PRO A 36 -3.13 -16.39 0.74
CA PRO A 36 -3.49 -15.85 2.05
C PRO A 36 -2.40 -16.04 3.10
N ALA A 37 -1.78 -17.22 3.18
CA ALA A 37 -0.70 -17.49 4.14
C ALA A 37 0.55 -16.60 3.91
N LYS A 38 0.90 -16.33 2.65
CA LYS A 38 2.02 -15.44 2.31
C LYS A 38 1.69 -13.99 2.64
N LEU A 39 0.46 -13.57 2.38
CA LEU A 39 -0.06 -12.25 2.71
C LEU A 39 -0.07 -12.00 4.23
N GLN A 40 -0.53 -12.96 5.02
CA GLN A 40 -0.48 -12.87 6.49
C GLN A 40 0.95 -12.73 7.00
N LYS A 41 1.88 -13.53 6.47
CA LYS A 41 3.30 -13.46 6.86
C LYS A 41 3.92 -12.12 6.48
N LEU A 42 3.60 -11.59 5.30
CA LEU A 42 4.03 -10.26 4.86
C LEU A 42 3.49 -9.17 5.77
N ALA A 43 2.18 -9.17 6.04
CA ALA A 43 1.53 -8.16 6.87
C ALA A 43 2.12 -8.13 8.28
N ARG A 44 2.33 -9.29 8.90
CA ARG A 44 3.03 -9.37 10.20
C ARG A 44 4.45 -8.80 10.13
N ARG A 45 5.19 -9.09 9.06
CA ARG A 45 6.54 -8.52 8.82
C ARG A 45 6.52 -7.01 8.60
N LEU A 46 5.38 -6.45 8.19
CA LEU A 46 5.13 -5.01 8.05
C LEU A 46 4.59 -4.37 9.34
N GLY A 47 4.48 -5.13 10.44
CA GLY A 47 3.98 -4.64 11.72
C GLY A 47 2.47 -4.69 11.89
N TYR A 48 1.74 -5.29 10.95
CA TYR A 48 0.30 -5.46 11.09
C TYR A 48 -0.03 -6.56 12.09
N THR A 49 -0.94 -6.24 13.01
CA THR A 49 -1.57 -7.16 13.95
C THR A 49 -3.04 -7.35 13.58
N SER A 50 -3.66 -8.38 14.14
CA SER A 50 -5.12 -8.53 14.05
C SER A 50 -5.79 -7.36 14.77
N ASN A 51 -6.90 -6.88 14.22
CA ASN A 51 -7.74 -5.88 14.87
C ASN A 51 -9.17 -6.42 14.95
N GLY A 52 -9.56 -6.93 16.12
CA GLY A 52 -10.77 -7.74 16.26
C GLY A 52 -10.70 -8.96 15.33
N ASP A 53 -11.74 -9.14 14.52
CA ASP A 53 -11.86 -10.26 13.57
C ASP A 53 -11.08 -10.04 12.25
N VAL A 54 -10.54 -8.84 12.01
CA VAL A 54 -9.84 -8.54 10.76
C VAL A 54 -8.42 -9.10 10.80
N PRO A 55 -8.06 -10.03 9.91
CA PRO A 55 -6.71 -10.59 9.86
C PRO A 55 -5.66 -9.56 9.40
N PRO A 56 -4.40 -9.66 9.86
CA PRO A 56 -3.32 -8.73 9.47
C PRO A 56 -3.17 -8.53 7.97
N GLY A 57 -3.26 -9.62 7.20
CA GLY A 57 -3.17 -9.60 5.74
C GLY A 57 -4.26 -8.76 5.08
N GLU A 58 -5.48 -8.84 5.59
CA GLU A 58 -6.61 -8.08 5.06
C GLU A 58 -6.48 -6.59 5.41
N ARG A 59 -6.09 -6.28 6.65
CA ARG A 59 -5.81 -4.91 7.07
C ARG A 59 -4.71 -4.26 6.21
N PHE A 60 -3.66 -5.02 5.87
CA PHE A 60 -2.62 -4.54 4.94
C PHE A 60 -3.18 -4.25 3.54
N LEU A 61 -4.04 -5.11 3.00
CA LEU A 61 -4.66 -4.86 1.69
C LEU A 61 -5.58 -3.64 1.69
N GLN A 62 -6.33 -3.43 2.77
CA GLN A 62 -7.19 -2.26 2.94
C GLN A 62 -6.36 -0.98 2.95
N ASP A 63 -5.30 -0.91 3.76
CA ASP A 63 -4.40 0.24 3.82
C ASP A 63 -3.69 0.47 2.46
N PHE A 64 -3.26 -0.61 1.81
CA PHE A 64 -2.66 -0.54 0.47
C PHE A 64 -3.62 0.05 -0.57
N ALA A 65 -4.85 -0.46 -0.63
CA ALA A 65 -5.88 0.05 -1.53
C ALA A 65 -6.20 1.53 -1.25
N ALA A 66 -6.34 1.91 0.02
CA ALA A 66 -6.60 3.30 0.41
C ALA A 66 -5.50 4.26 -0.06
N HIS A 67 -4.23 3.87 0.10
CA HIS A 67 -3.10 4.67 -0.37
C HIS A 67 -3.04 4.76 -1.90
N THR A 68 -3.25 3.65 -2.63
CA THR A 68 -3.25 3.68 -4.10
C THR A 68 -4.41 4.51 -4.66
N SER A 69 -5.60 4.39 -4.10
CA SER A 69 -6.77 5.17 -4.51
C SER A 69 -6.59 6.66 -4.25
N ARG A 70 -5.99 7.03 -3.10
CA ARG A 70 -5.70 8.43 -2.77
C ARG A 70 -4.71 9.04 -3.76
N VAL A 71 -3.64 8.33 -4.11
CA VAL A 71 -2.67 8.78 -5.12
C VAL A 71 -3.35 8.95 -6.47
N HIS A 72 -4.19 7.99 -6.88
CA HIS A 72 -4.90 8.04 -8.15
C HIS A 72 -5.85 9.25 -8.23
N ALA A 73 -6.66 9.50 -7.20
CA ALA A 73 -7.57 10.64 -7.17
C ALA A 73 -6.84 12.00 -7.23
N ILE A 74 -5.70 12.13 -6.54
CA ILE A 74 -4.88 13.35 -6.61
C ILE A 74 -4.27 13.50 -8.01
N TYR A 75 -3.78 12.41 -8.60
CA TYR A 75 -3.26 12.42 -9.96
C TYR A 75 -4.31 12.86 -10.98
N GLU A 76 -5.52 12.29 -10.93
CA GLU A 76 -6.63 12.69 -11.81
C GLU A 76 -6.95 14.18 -11.64
N ARG A 77 -7.08 14.66 -10.40
CA ARG A 77 -7.38 16.08 -10.16
C ARG A 77 -6.28 17.03 -10.64
N VAL A 78 -5.00 16.68 -10.45
CA VAL A 78 -3.88 17.58 -10.84
C VAL A 78 -3.65 17.54 -12.35
N PHE A 79 -3.69 16.37 -12.96
CA PHE A 79 -3.27 16.18 -14.35
C PHE A 79 -4.43 16.12 -15.35
N GLN A 80 -5.64 15.69 -14.97
CA GLN A 80 -6.81 15.78 -15.85
C GLN A 80 -7.50 17.14 -15.78
N ALA A 81 -7.44 17.88 -14.66
CA ALA A 81 -7.96 19.25 -14.61
C ALA A 81 -7.07 20.27 -15.37
N SER A 82 -5.82 19.91 -15.68
CA SER A 82 -4.88 20.74 -16.44
C SER A 82 -4.86 20.40 -17.94
N GLY A 83 -5.68 19.44 -18.39
CA GLY A 83 -5.72 18.94 -19.76
C GLY A 83 -7.06 19.15 -20.48
N GLY A 84 -7.89 20.08 -19.99
CA GLY A 84 -9.17 20.50 -20.59
C GLY A 84 -9.14 21.94 -21.07
#